data_AF-A0A8G1A196-F1
#
_entry.id   AF-A0A8G1A196-F1
#
_cell.length_a   1.000
_cell.length_b   1.000
_cell.length_c   1.000
_cell.angle_alpha   90.00
_cell.angle_beta   90.00
_cell.angle_gamma   90.00
#
_symmetry.space_group_name_H-M   'P 1'
#
loop_
_entity.id
_entity.type
_entity.pdbx_description
1 polymer ?
#
loop_
_entity_poly.entity_id
_entity_poly.type
_entity_poly.pdbx_seq_one_letter_code
_entity_poly.pdbx_strand_id
1 'polypeptide(L)' 'MTGIEADVKEIKESVRMLTETIDKLLHEREAAAMMKLSEQSLSTFLNEEPDLYTVRDVRSPHR' A
#
# COMPACT_ATOMS: atom_id res chain seq x y z
N MET A 1 37.43 -15.61 -24.80
CA MET A 1 36.73 -15.43 -23.52
C MET A 1 36.70 -16.79 -22.85
N THR A 2 37.28 -16.88 -21.66
CA THR A 2 37.35 -18.13 -20.88
C THR A 2 35.98 -18.41 -20.25
N GLY A 3 35.59 -19.68 -20.08
CA GLY A 3 34.26 -20.05 -19.57
C GLY A 3 33.90 -19.35 -18.25
N ILE A 4 34.89 -19.14 -17.39
CA ILE A 4 34.75 -18.45 -16.10
C ILE A 4 34.28 -17.00 -16.27
N GLU A 5 34.76 -16.27 -17.28
CA GLU A 5 34.32 -14.89 -17.53
C GLU A 5 32.86 -14.82 -17.99
N ALA A 6 32.40 -15.84 -18.72
CA ALA A 6 31.00 -15.95 -19.13
C ALA A 6 30.10 -16.22 -17.92
N ASP A 7 30.49 -17.18 -17.07
CA ASP A 7 29.74 -17.53 -15.85
C ASP A 7 29.65 -16.35 -14.89
N VAL A 8 30.75 -15.62 -14.68
CA VAL A 8 30.77 -14.42 -13.83
C VAL A 8 29.85 -13.33 -14.38
N LYS A 9 29.77 -13.18 -15.71
CA LYS A 9 28.87 -12.21 -16.35
C LYS A 9 27.41 -12.61 -16.15
N GLU A 10 27.08 -13.89 -16.32
CA GLU A 10 25.71 -14.41 -16.12
C GLU A 10 25.25 -14.29 -14.67
N ILE A 11 26.13 -14.57 -13.70
CA ILE A 11 25.86 -14.37 -12.28
C ILE A 11 25.58 -12.90 -11.99
N LYS A 12 26.38 -11.97 -12.54
CA LYS A 12 26.15 -10.52 -12.36
C LYS A 12 24.81 -10.07 -12.92
N GLU A 13 24.45 -10.56 -14.11
CA GLU A 13 23.15 -10.28 -14.74
C GLU A 13 22.00 -10.77 -13.85
N SER A 14 22.11 -12.00 -13.35
CA SER A 14 21.10 -12.63 -12.48
C SER A 14 20.95 -11.88 -11.15
N VAL A 15 22.07 -11.48 -10.53
CA VAL A 15 22.05 -10.68 -9.29
C VAL A 15 21.39 -9.33 -9.54
N ARG A 16 21.69 -8.67 -10.67
CA ARG A 16 21.04 -7.41 -11.01
C ARG A 16 19.53 -7.56 -11.16
N MET A 17 19.06 -8.58 -11.88
CA MET A 17 17.63 -8.85 -12.02
C MET A 17 16.95 -9.15 -10.68
N LEU A 18 17.63 -9.88 -9.79
CA LEU A 18 17.13 -10.14 -8.44
C LEU A 18 16.99 -8.86 -7.63
N THR A 19 18.00 -7.97 -7.66
CA THR A 19 17.94 -6.67 -6.98
C THR A 19 16.78 -5.83 -7.49
N GLU A 20 16.62 -5.70 -8.81
CA GLU A 20 15.52 -4.94 -9.42
C GLU A 20 14.13 -5.52 -9.05
N THR A 21 14.04 -6.84 -8.88
CA THR A 21 12.79 -7.51 -8.47
C THR A 21 12.49 -7.25 -6.99
N ILE A 22 13.50 -7.32 -6.13
CA ILE A 22 13.37 -7.04 -4.70
C ILE A 22 12.92 -5.60 -4.47
N ASP A 23 13.50 -4.63 -5.19
CA ASP A 23 13.12 -3.22 -5.07
C ASP A 23 11.63 -2.99 -5.41
N LYS A 24 11.13 -3.65 -6.47
CA LYS A 24 9.71 -3.58 -6.83
C LYS A 24 8.80 -4.16 -5.74
N LEU A 25 9.15 -5.34 -5.22
CA LEU A 25 8.38 -5.99 -4.15
C LEU A 25 8.37 -5.16 -2.86
N LEU A 26 9.49 -4.53 -2.52
CA LEU A 26 9.57 -3.61 -1.38
C LEU A 26 8.65 -2.41 -1.58
N HIS A 27 8.67 -1.81 -2.76
CA HIS A 27 7.84 -0.64 -3.05
C HIS A 27 6.34 -0.98 -3.00
N GLU A 28 5.92 -2.11 -3.57
CA GLU A 28 4.55 -2.60 -3.49
C GLU A 28 4.11 -2.86 -2.04
N ARG A 29 4.99 -3.47 -1.23
CA ARG A 29 4.73 -3.72 0.18
C ARG A 29 4.56 -2.43 0.97
N GLU A 30 5.40 -1.44 0.73
CA GLU A 30 5.31 -0.13 1.40
C GLU A 30 4.02 0.60 1.02
N ALA A 31 3.63 0.59 -0.26
CA ALA A 31 2.37 1.16 -0.71
C ALA A 31 1.17 0.48 -0.03
N ALA A 32 1.15 -0.86 0.01
CA ALA A 32 0.09 -1.61 0.68
C ALA A 32 0.05 -1.35 2.20
N ALA A 33 1.21 -1.20 2.85
CA ALA A 33 1.29 -0.86 4.26
C ALA A 33 0.71 0.55 4.52
N MET A 34 1.07 1.53 3.71
CA MET A 34 0.52 2.89 3.79
C MET A 34 -1.00 2.90 3.60
N MET A 35 -1.51 2.17 2.59
CA MET A 35 -2.96 2.05 2.37
C MET A 35 -3.69 1.50 3.59
N LYS A 36 -3.18 0.43 4.22
CA LYS A 36 -3.78 -0.15 5.43
C LYS A 36 -3.76 0.83 6.61
N LEU A 37 -2.67 1.56 6.80
CA LEU A 37 -2.58 2.57 7.86
C LEU A 37 -3.59 3.70 7.63
N SER A 38 -3.73 4.16 6.38
CA SER A 38 -4.73 5.16 6.03
C SER A 38 -6.16 4.66 6.24
N GLU A 39 -6.46 3.42 5.86
CA GLU A 39 -7.76 2.79 6.10
C GLU A 39 -8.10 2.73 7.59
N GLN A 40 -7.16 2.26 8.41
CA GLN A 40 -7.35 2.20 9.87
C GLN A 40 -7.56 3.58 10.47
N SER A 41 -6.72 4.55 10.09
CA SER A 41 -6.85 5.93 10.58
C SER A 41 -8.19 6.56 10.19
N LEU A 42 -8.64 6.35 8.95
CA LEU A 42 -9.91 6.89 8.47
C LEU A 42 -11.11 6.21 9.15
N SER A 43 -11.04 4.90 9.33
CA SER A 43 -12.07 4.15 10.05
C SER A 43 -12.20 4.63 11.49
N THR A 44 -11.09 4.82 12.21
CA THR A 44 -11.12 5.38 13.57
C THR A 44 -11.72 6.78 13.57
N PHE A 45 -11.28 7.65 12.67
CA PHE A 45 -11.80 9.02 12.56
C PHE A 45 -13.32 9.04 12.36
N LEU A 46 -13.85 8.27 11.41
CA LEU A 46 -15.28 8.23 11.12
C LEU A 46 -16.10 7.59 12.26
N ASN A 47 -15.55 6.63 12.99
CA ASN A 47 -16.24 6.01 14.12
C ASN A 47 -16.31 6.92 15.36
N GLU A 48 -15.40 7.89 15.48
CA GLU A 48 -15.41 8.88 16.56
C GLU A 48 -16.36 10.06 16.27
N GLU A 49 -16.85 10.21 15.04
CA GLU A 49 -17.79 11.28 14.70
C GLU A 49 -19.19 10.98 15.26
N PRO A 50 -19.77 11.90 16.06
CA PRO A 50 -21.14 11.74 16.54
C PRO A 50 -22.13 11.89 15.39
N ASP A 51 -23.17 11.06 15.35
CA ASP A 51 -24.26 11.18 14.39
C ASP A 51 -24.93 12.57 14.52
N LEU A 52 -24.65 13.45 13.56
CA LEU A 52 -25.16 14.83 13.56
C LEU A 52 -26.67 14.92 13.29
N TYR A 53 -27.27 13.88 12.70
CA TYR A 53 -28.68 13.82 12.39
C TYR A 53 -29.25 12.44 12.71
N THR A 54 -30.28 12.41 13.54
CA THR A 54 -31.07 11.22 13.80
C THR A 54 -32.32 11.20 12.92
N VAL A 55 -32.90 10.01 12.71
CA VAL A 55 -34.17 9.86 11.97
C VAL A 55 -35.31 10.71 12.57
N ARG A 56 -35.18 11.09 13.84
CA ARG A 56 -36.12 11.99 14.53
C ARG A 56 -35.99 13.44 14.04
N ASP A 57 -34.79 13.88 13.67
CA ASP A 57 -34.53 15.23 13.15
C ASP A 57 -35.06 15.42 11.72
N VAL A 58 -35.22 14.31 10.97
CA VAL A 58 -35.81 14.31 9.62
C VAL A 58 -37.33 14.59 9.67
N ARG A 59 -37.99 14.42 10.82
CA ARG A 59 -39.41 14.79 11.03
C ARG A 59 -39.56 16.27 11.42
N SER A 60 -38.93 17.19 10.69
CA SER A 60 -39.34 18.60 10.74
C SER A 60 -40.57 18.79 9.84
N PRO A 61 -41.75 19.09 10.39
CA PRO A 61 -42.88 19.49 9.56
C PRO A 61 -42.50 20.81 8.90
N HIS A 62 -42.30 20.78 7.59
CA HIS A 62 -42.17 22.00 6.79
C HIS A 62 -43.43 22.84 7.06
N ARG A 63 -43.25 24.00 7.69
CA ARG A 63 -44.31 24.97 7.97
C ARG A 63 -44.17 26.16 7.05
#